data_AF-A0A8B9RGC6-F1
#
_entry.id   AF-A0A8B9RGC6-F1
#
_cell.length_a   1.000
_cell.length_b   1.000
_cell.length_c   1.000
_cell.angle_alpha   90.00
_cell.angle_beta   90.00
_cell.angle_gamma   90.00
#
_symmetry.space_group_name_H-M   'P 1'
#
loop_
_entity.id
_entity.type
_entity.pdbx_description
1 polymer ?
#
loop_
_entity_poly.entity_id
_entity_poly.type
_entity_poly.pdbx_seq_one_letter_code
_entity_poly.pdbx_strand_id
1 'polypeptide(L)'
;MDVTTCLKSLLLAIRQYKNNKSTLSSSQLQKQIEDVSGLKCSRLLTSGQVLPSECLSGLLEVAGDPNTSHALTGAILSLLSQLASDDESKEALHSSYSIVGTLAAIVHWNRATPEESVVLQVKTPIVLPTNVHVTYSFTVRKISVDSLLILQVFPLSRNGEVCNFYCRYILTITCLTCITYINQLCSETVLKTLELMSKLKQQVPDMETRFYRILQDQRMVMPLSLALTSNRRECVQTALRILFEAAPLPDFPAVILGESIAANNAYRHREAERAVRGSTVQGDGVSFGKSFSRPSTGPSGPSGQNIDSLIEKLQSGIQLQEPMKDVHMSEIIDVYEQKISALASKEGRLQDLLEAKALALSQADRLIAQYRCQRAQAEAEARKLASLLKETERRKEELQAELSEQVLEVEKLKTDSHQLLQHNSRLQTVSDEHQNLKGTYNQLLSRYNKNEGMLKELQAAHISLTQQAEGLRKSNEGFKLQQERLSAELVQKEQHIATLEETVQEKRATIAGLQAEMRRQEEQASEMEESMNILRKELNKTEQARKEASIKVGGFLTQTNSLIRPKNILVRILLKLTFLTTILG
;
A
#
# COMPACT_ATOMS: atom_id res chain seq x y z
N MET A 1 -35.13 35.02 -33.11
CA MET A 1 -35.33 33.85 -34.01
C MET A 1 -35.52 32.61 -33.15
N ASP A 2 -36.33 31.66 -33.60
CA ASP A 2 -36.41 30.34 -32.96
C ASP A 2 -35.07 29.61 -33.07
N VAL A 3 -34.62 28.96 -31.99
CA VAL A 3 -33.31 28.29 -31.87
C VAL A 3 -33.15 27.22 -32.94
N THR A 4 -34.24 26.50 -33.25
CA THR A 4 -34.27 25.48 -34.30
C THR A 4 -33.97 26.07 -35.69
N THR A 5 -34.48 27.27 -35.96
CA THR A 5 -34.26 27.97 -37.24
C THR A 5 -32.82 28.45 -37.34
N CYS A 6 -32.24 28.97 -36.25
CA CYS A 6 -30.83 29.35 -36.22
C CYS A 6 -29.89 28.16 -36.43
N LEU A 7 -30.16 27.01 -35.81
CA LEU A 7 -29.36 25.79 -36.00
C LEU A 7 -29.46 25.22 -37.42
N LYS A 8 -30.64 25.26 -38.05
CA LYS A 8 -30.80 24.87 -39.46
C LYS A 8 -30.00 25.78 -40.40
N SER A 9 -30.05 27.09 -40.18
CA SER A 9 -29.27 28.08 -40.94
C SER A 9 -27.77 27.89 -40.73
N LEU A 10 -27.34 27.59 -39.50
CA LEU A 10 -25.95 27.27 -39.19
C LEU A 10 -25.49 26.00 -39.91
N LEU A 11 -26.25 24.91 -39.86
CA LEU A 11 -25.91 23.66 -40.54
C LEU A 11 -25.80 23.84 -42.07
N LEU A 12 -26.70 24.63 -42.65
CA LEU A 12 -26.64 25.00 -44.06
C LEU A 12 -25.36 25.78 -44.39
N ALA A 13 -25.00 26.77 -43.56
CA ALA A 13 -23.77 27.55 -43.73
C ALA A 13 -22.50 26.69 -43.60
N ILE A 14 -22.47 25.72 -42.67
CA ILE A 14 -21.38 24.75 -42.51
C ILE A 14 -21.22 23.92 -43.79
N ARG A 15 -22.32 23.36 -44.32
CA ARG A 15 -22.29 22.55 -45.54
C ARG A 15 -21.86 23.37 -46.76
N GLN A 16 -22.35 24.60 -46.89
CA GLN A 16 -21.96 25.52 -47.96
C GLN A 16 -20.47 25.84 -47.90
N TYR A 17 -19.92 26.11 -46.71
CA TYR A 17 -18.50 26.34 -46.51
C TYR A 17 -17.65 25.11 -46.84
N LYS A 18 -18.07 23.91 -46.42
CA LYS A 18 -17.37 22.65 -46.74
C LYS A 18 -17.33 22.37 -48.24
N ASN A 19 -18.40 22.71 -48.97
CA ASN A 19 -18.48 22.47 -50.41
C ASN A 19 -17.75 23.54 -51.24
N ASN A 20 -17.66 24.78 -50.77
CA ASN A 20 -16.98 25.86 -51.46
C ASN A 20 -16.30 26.81 -50.47
N LYS A 21 -14.98 26.67 -50.30
CA LYS A 21 -14.17 27.43 -49.33
C LYS A 21 -13.82 28.84 -49.85
N SER A 22 -14.84 29.69 -49.99
CA SER A 22 -14.68 31.10 -50.38
C SER A 22 -14.65 32.05 -49.18
N THR A 23 -14.14 33.27 -49.38
CA THR A 23 -14.18 34.34 -48.37
C THR A 23 -15.62 34.71 -47.97
N LEU A 24 -16.56 34.69 -48.93
CA LEU A 24 -17.97 34.96 -48.72
C LEU A 24 -18.65 33.88 -47.85
N SER A 25 -18.39 32.60 -48.12
CA SER A 25 -18.91 31.49 -47.31
C SER A 25 -18.29 31.47 -45.90
N SER A 26 -17.03 31.91 -45.76
CA SER A 26 -16.37 32.04 -44.45
C SER A 26 -17.03 33.11 -43.58
N SER A 27 -17.31 34.29 -44.15
CA SER A 27 -17.94 35.39 -43.42
C SER A 27 -19.42 35.09 -43.12
N GLN A 28 -20.12 34.40 -44.02
CA GLN A 28 -21.49 33.96 -43.79
C GLN A 28 -21.57 32.92 -42.66
N LEU A 29 -20.66 31.95 -42.62
CA LEU A 29 -20.58 30.98 -41.53
C LEU A 29 -20.22 31.66 -40.21
N GLN A 30 -19.25 32.58 -40.20
CA GLN A 30 -18.89 33.34 -39.02
C GLN A 30 -20.07 34.14 -38.44
N LYS A 31 -20.85 34.81 -39.31
CA LYS A 31 -22.07 35.52 -38.89
C LYS A 31 -23.10 34.58 -38.25
N GLN A 32 -23.31 33.38 -38.82
CA GLN A 32 -24.23 32.40 -38.23
C GLN A 32 -23.72 31.85 -36.88
N ILE A 33 -22.40 31.74 -36.68
CA ILE A 33 -21.80 31.37 -35.40
C ILE A 33 -22.03 32.46 -34.35
N GLU A 34 -21.89 33.73 -34.72
CA GLU A 34 -22.16 34.87 -33.83
C GLU A 34 -23.66 34.96 -33.47
N ASP A 35 -24.55 34.79 -34.45
CA ASP A 35 -26.00 34.76 -34.24
C ASP A 35 -26.42 33.65 -33.25
N VAL A 36 -25.76 32.47 -33.31
CA VAL A 36 -26.00 31.35 -32.39
C VAL A 36 -25.34 31.57 -31.02
N SER A 37 -24.16 32.19 -30.98
CA SER A 37 -23.48 32.54 -29.72
C SER A 37 -24.31 33.51 -28.87
N GLY A 38 -25.06 34.42 -29.52
CA GLY A 38 -25.96 35.36 -28.85
C GLY A 38 -27.17 34.73 -28.13
N LEU A 39 -27.47 33.44 -28.38
CA LEU A 39 -28.67 32.77 -27.85
C LEU A 39 -28.48 32.06 -26.50
N LYS A 40 -27.29 32.13 -25.88
CA LYS A 40 -26.94 31.51 -24.57
C LYS A 40 -27.40 30.04 -24.46
N CYS A 41 -26.88 29.21 -25.35
CA CYS A 41 -27.31 27.84 -25.58
C CYS A 41 -26.71 26.77 -24.64
N SER A 42 -26.56 27.04 -23.35
CA SER A 42 -25.83 26.17 -22.41
C SER A 42 -26.44 24.76 -22.21
N ARG A 43 -27.67 24.50 -22.68
CA ARG A 43 -28.34 23.18 -22.57
C ARG A 43 -28.68 22.51 -23.90
N LEU A 44 -28.12 22.98 -25.02
CA LEU A 44 -28.39 22.34 -26.32
C LEU A 44 -27.75 20.96 -26.48
N LEU A 45 -26.68 20.70 -25.72
CA LEU A 45 -25.88 19.47 -25.77
C LEU A 45 -26.49 18.30 -24.99
N THR A 46 -27.26 18.59 -23.93
CA THR A 46 -27.83 17.58 -23.02
C THR A 46 -29.20 17.04 -23.49
N SER A 47 -29.82 17.68 -24.48
CA SER A 47 -31.15 17.31 -24.99
C SER A 47 -31.16 16.09 -25.94
N GLY A 48 -29.98 15.57 -26.34
CA GLY A 48 -29.88 14.41 -27.24
C GLY A 48 -30.47 14.64 -28.64
N GLN A 49 -30.71 15.89 -29.03
CA GLN A 49 -31.30 16.24 -30.32
C GLN A 49 -30.27 16.12 -31.44
N VAL A 50 -30.69 15.51 -32.56
CA VAL A 50 -29.81 15.23 -33.72
C VAL A 50 -29.23 16.51 -34.34
N LEU A 51 -30.03 17.59 -34.38
CA LEU A 51 -29.65 18.82 -35.09
C LEU A 51 -28.47 19.57 -34.43
N PRO A 52 -28.43 19.81 -33.09
CA PRO A 52 -27.24 20.33 -32.41
C PRO A 52 -25.99 19.47 -32.61
N SER A 53 -26.12 18.15 -32.59
CA SER A 53 -25.01 17.20 -32.76
C SER A 53 -24.38 17.29 -34.15
N GLU A 54 -25.22 17.37 -35.19
CA GLU A 54 -24.77 17.56 -36.58
C GLU A 54 -24.07 18.92 -36.78
N CYS A 55 -24.60 19.99 -36.16
CA CYS A 55 -23.96 21.31 -36.20
C CYS A 55 -22.58 21.27 -35.55
N LEU A 56 -22.46 20.67 -34.37
CA LEU A 56 -21.19 20.62 -33.63
C LEU A 56 -20.15 19.74 -34.29
N SER A 57 -20.55 18.57 -34.80
CA SER A 57 -19.64 17.71 -35.57
C SER A 57 -19.13 18.43 -36.82
N GLY A 58 -20.04 19.12 -37.53
CA GLY A 58 -19.68 19.92 -38.69
C GLY A 58 -18.75 21.10 -38.35
N LEU A 59 -18.96 21.79 -37.24
CA LEU A 59 -18.07 22.87 -36.77
C LEU A 59 -16.69 22.35 -36.35
N LEU A 60 -16.62 21.20 -35.67
CA LEU A 60 -15.37 20.59 -35.26
C LEU A 60 -14.56 20.08 -36.46
N GLU A 61 -15.22 19.56 -37.48
CA GLU A 61 -14.55 19.20 -38.74
C GLU A 61 -14.01 20.44 -39.47
N VAL A 62 -14.78 21.53 -39.51
CA VAL A 62 -14.32 22.80 -40.09
C VAL A 62 -13.16 23.38 -39.30
N ALA A 63 -13.21 23.37 -37.96
CA ALA A 63 -12.12 23.88 -37.13
C ALA A 63 -10.85 23.01 -37.20
N GLY A 64 -10.98 21.72 -37.47
CA GLY A 64 -9.85 20.80 -37.64
C GLY A 64 -9.16 20.86 -39.01
N ASP A 65 -9.74 21.57 -39.99
CA ASP A 65 -9.19 21.69 -41.33
C ASP A 65 -8.07 22.75 -41.38
N PRO A 66 -6.85 22.41 -41.85
CA PRO A 66 -5.73 23.35 -41.91
C PRO A 66 -5.95 24.53 -42.87
N ASN A 67 -6.95 24.45 -43.76
CA ASN A 67 -7.25 25.51 -44.72
C ASN A 67 -8.31 26.51 -44.21
N THR A 68 -8.78 26.35 -42.97
CA THR A 68 -9.77 27.24 -42.37
C THR A 68 -9.10 28.49 -41.81
N SER A 69 -9.74 29.64 -41.99
CA SER A 69 -9.18 30.92 -41.57
C SER A 69 -9.13 31.05 -40.05
N HIS A 70 -8.06 31.66 -39.54
CA HIS A 70 -7.85 31.88 -38.09
C HIS A 70 -9.03 32.59 -37.41
N ALA A 71 -9.65 33.56 -38.09
CA ALA A 71 -10.82 34.27 -37.59
C ALA A 71 -12.05 33.35 -37.41
N LEU A 72 -12.29 32.45 -38.37
CA LEU A 72 -13.37 31.49 -38.30
C LEU A 72 -13.09 30.41 -37.23
N THR A 73 -11.87 29.91 -37.15
CA THR A 73 -11.44 28.97 -36.10
C THR A 73 -11.61 29.58 -34.71
N GLY A 74 -11.23 30.85 -34.51
CA GLY A 74 -11.46 31.56 -33.25
C GLY A 74 -12.93 31.73 -32.90
N ALA A 75 -13.80 32.04 -33.88
CA ALA A 75 -15.24 32.12 -33.67
C ALA A 75 -15.84 30.78 -33.22
N ILE A 76 -15.39 29.67 -33.83
CA ILE A 76 -15.82 28.31 -33.47
C ILE A 76 -15.36 27.97 -32.04
N LEU A 77 -14.11 28.24 -31.71
CA LEU A 77 -13.57 28.00 -30.37
C LEU A 77 -14.28 28.82 -29.29
N SER A 78 -14.64 30.07 -29.59
CA SER A 78 -15.43 30.92 -28.70
C SER A 78 -16.81 30.33 -28.44
N LEU A 79 -17.51 29.87 -29.47
CA LEU A 79 -18.80 29.19 -29.32
C LEU A 79 -18.67 27.89 -28.52
N LEU A 80 -17.65 27.07 -28.78
CA LEU A 80 -17.38 25.85 -28.01
C LEU A 80 -17.09 26.15 -26.54
N SER A 81 -16.37 27.25 -26.25
CA SER A 81 -16.10 27.67 -24.88
C SER A 81 -17.37 28.13 -24.15
N GLN A 82 -18.33 28.72 -24.86
CA GLN A 82 -19.62 29.10 -24.30
C GLN A 82 -20.51 27.87 -24.05
N LEU A 83 -20.45 26.86 -24.93
CA LEU A 83 -21.18 25.60 -24.77
C LEU A 83 -20.57 24.72 -23.66
N ALA A 84 -19.28 24.88 -23.36
CA ALA A 84 -18.57 24.23 -22.26
C ALA A 84 -18.74 24.97 -20.91
N SER A 85 -19.86 25.67 -20.69
CA SER A 85 -20.08 26.47 -19.48
C SER A 85 -20.34 25.64 -18.21
N ASP A 86 -20.90 24.45 -18.36
CA ASP A 86 -21.22 23.50 -17.28
C ASP A 86 -20.50 22.16 -17.49
N ASP A 87 -20.25 21.44 -16.40
CA ASP A 87 -19.42 20.23 -16.43
C ASP A 87 -20.09 19.08 -17.20
N GLU A 88 -21.43 19.03 -17.23
CA GLU A 88 -22.19 18.05 -17.99
C GLU A 88 -22.04 18.24 -19.51
N SER A 89 -22.08 19.49 -20.00
CA SER A 89 -21.83 19.77 -21.42
C SER A 89 -20.36 19.59 -21.80
N LYS A 90 -19.42 19.85 -20.88
CA LYS A 90 -18.00 19.53 -21.09
C LYS A 90 -17.80 18.02 -21.25
N GLU A 91 -18.40 17.22 -20.36
CA GLU A 91 -18.29 15.76 -20.44
C GLU A 91 -18.92 15.25 -21.74
N ALA A 92 -20.10 15.75 -22.12
CA ALA A 92 -20.74 15.41 -23.38
C ALA A 92 -19.88 15.78 -24.61
N LEU A 93 -19.17 16.92 -24.57
CA LEU A 93 -18.22 17.34 -25.61
C LEU A 93 -17.01 16.42 -25.69
N HIS A 94 -16.49 15.93 -24.55
CA HIS A 94 -15.33 15.03 -24.49
C HIS A 94 -15.67 13.58 -24.84
N SER A 95 -16.84 13.09 -24.41
CA SER A 95 -17.24 11.69 -24.61
C SER A 95 -17.84 11.42 -25.99
N SER A 96 -18.62 12.38 -26.50
CA SER A 96 -19.46 12.17 -27.70
C SER A 96 -18.88 12.80 -28.95
N TYR A 97 -17.94 13.75 -28.81
CA TYR A 97 -17.32 14.46 -29.93
C TYR A 97 -15.79 14.40 -29.79
N SER A 98 -15.07 14.25 -30.90
CA SER A 98 -13.59 14.14 -30.90
C SER A 98 -12.91 15.50 -30.68
N ILE A 99 -13.39 16.28 -29.70
CA ILE A 99 -12.96 17.66 -29.46
C ILE A 99 -11.47 17.72 -29.10
N VAL A 100 -10.97 16.75 -28.33
CA VAL A 100 -9.55 16.65 -27.96
C VAL A 100 -8.66 16.46 -29.19
N GLY A 101 -9.11 15.63 -30.15
CA GLY A 101 -8.39 15.41 -31.41
C GLY A 101 -8.37 16.66 -32.29
N THR A 102 -9.52 17.35 -32.41
CA THR A 102 -9.63 18.60 -33.18
C THR A 102 -8.80 19.73 -32.56
N LEU A 103 -8.81 19.90 -31.24
CA LEU A 103 -8.00 20.91 -30.54
C LEU A 103 -6.50 20.64 -30.70
N ALA A 104 -6.07 19.37 -30.62
CA ALA A 104 -4.69 18.98 -30.88
C ALA A 104 -4.28 19.28 -32.33
N ALA A 105 -5.17 19.05 -33.30
CA ALA A 105 -4.94 19.41 -34.70
C ALA A 105 -4.77 20.93 -34.87
N ILE A 106 -5.66 21.75 -34.28
CA ILE A 106 -5.57 23.22 -34.34
C ILE A 106 -4.23 23.70 -33.78
N VAL A 107 -3.82 23.23 -32.61
CA VAL A 107 -2.52 23.60 -32.00
C VAL A 107 -1.35 23.16 -32.88
N HIS A 108 -1.43 21.98 -33.50
CA HIS A 108 -0.39 21.48 -34.39
C HIS A 108 -0.23 22.34 -35.64
N TRP A 109 -1.31 22.75 -36.29
CA TRP A 109 -1.27 23.55 -37.52
C TRP A 109 -0.89 25.03 -37.27
N ASN A 110 -1.11 25.54 -36.06
CA ASN A 110 -0.75 26.91 -35.65
C ASN A 110 0.63 27.02 -34.97
N ARG A 111 1.45 25.96 -35.00
CA ARG A 111 2.76 25.87 -34.32
C ARG A 111 3.80 26.90 -34.80
N ALA A 112 3.65 27.42 -36.02
CA ALA A 112 4.58 28.39 -36.61
C ALA A 112 4.33 29.84 -36.14
N THR A 113 3.14 30.14 -35.63
CA THR A 113 2.71 31.48 -35.15
C THR A 113 2.15 31.39 -33.72
N PRO A 114 2.96 31.02 -32.72
CA PRO A 114 2.50 30.74 -31.35
C PRO A 114 1.95 31.98 -30.59
N GLU A 115 2.12 33.19 -31.13
CA GLU A 115 1.61 34.44 -30.57
C GLU A 115 0.19 34.80 -31.04
N GLU A 116 -0.43 34.03 -31.95
CA GLU A 116 -1.80 34.31 -32.40
C GLU A 116 -2.85 33.94 -31.34
N SER A 117 -3.82 34.85 -31.16
CA SER A 117 -4.96 34.77 -30.22
C SER A 117 -5.65 33.40 -30.18
N VAL A 118 -5.65 32.65 -31.29
CA VAL A 118 -6.26 31.33 -31.43
C VAL A 118 -5.60 30.28 -30.50
N VAL A 119 -4.27 30.27 -30.39
CA VAL A 119 -3.54 29.31 -29.53
C VAL A 119 -3.76 29.62 -28.05
N LEU A 120 -3.93 30.90 -27.70
CA LEU A 120 -4.29 31.34 -26.35
C LEU A 120 -5.76 31.02 -26.01
N GLN A 121 -6.69 31.11 -26.97
CA GLN A 121 -8.09 30.73 -26.77
C GLN A 121 -8.27 29.22 -26.51
N VAL A 122 -7.41 28.37 -27.07
CA VAL A 122 -7.39 26.92 -26.76
C VAL A 122 -6.93 26.64 -25.32
N LYS A 123 -6.22 27.57 -24.65
CA LYS A 123 -5.78 27.42 -23.24
C LYS A 123 -6.88 27.69 -22.20
N THR A 124 -8.02 28.29 -22.60
CA THR A 124 -9.17 28.62 -21.73
C THR A 124 -10.23 27.47 -21.68
N PRO A 125 -11.28 27.51 -20.84
CA PRO A 125 -11.77 26.44 -19.93
C PRO A 125 -12.32 25.13 -20.54
N ILE A 126 -12.16 24.90 -21.85
CA ILE A 126 -12.53 23.65 -22.54
C ILE A 126 -11.62 22.47 -22.10
N VAL A 127 -10.39 22.76 -21.64
CA VAL A 127 -9.31 21.76 -21.45
C VAL A 127 -9.13 21.26 -20.00
N LEU A 128 -9.88 21.77 -19.02
CA LEU A 128 -9.73 21.33 -17.62
C LEU A 128 -11.05 20.90 -16.96
N PRO A 129 -11.37 19.61 -16.99
CA PRO A 129 -12.09 18.95 -15.91
C PRO A 129 -11.06 18.43 -14.90
N THR A 130 -11.14 18.90 -13.66
CA THR A 130 -10.31 18.52 -12.51
C THR A 130 -10.42 17.05 -12.08
N ASN A 131 -11.03 16.16 -12.87
CA ASN A 131 -11.13 14.74 -12.55
C ASN A 131 -11.35 13.80 -13.76
N VAL A 132 -11.09 14.24 -14.99
CA VAL A 132 -11.15 13.34 -16.17
C VAL A 132 -9.80 13.29 -16.86
N HIS A 133 -9.30 12.06 -17.03
CA HIS A 133 -8.06 11.69 -17.70
C HIS A 133 -7.90 12.38 -19.08
N VAL A 134 -7.24 13.53 -19.12
CA VAL A 134 -6.82 14.14 -20.38
C VAL A 134 -5.59 13.40 -20.89
N THR A 135 -5.80 12.53 -21.88
CA THR A 135 -4.73 11.87 -22.63
C THR A 135 -4.14 12.89 -23.60
N TYR A 136 -3.05 13.55 -23.22
CA TYR A 136 -2.31 14.41 -24.14
C TYR A 136 -1.56 13.54 -25.16
N SER A 137 -2.17 13.32 -26.33
CA SER A 137 -1.52 12.76 -27.52
C SER A 137 -0.68 13.84 -28.20
N PHE A 138 0.50 14.13 -27.65
CA PHE A 138 1.51 14.91 -28.37
C PHE A 138 2.05 14.08 -29.55
N THR A 139 1.59 14.37 -30.76
CA THR A 139 2.24 13.95 -32.01
C THR A 139 3.56 14.69 -32.15
N VAL A 140 4.62 14.11 -31.61
CA VAL A 140 5.98 14.61 -31.74
C VAL A 140 6.52 14.23 -33.12
N ARG A 141 6.36 15.13 -34.10
CA ARG A 141 7.28 15.21 -35.23
C ARG A 141 8.31 16.30 -34.91
N LYS A 142 9.54 15.85 -34.64
CA LYS A 142 10.73 16.62 -34.20
C LYS A 142 10.59 17.35 -32.85
N ILE A 143 11.07 16.69 -31.80
CA ILE A 143 11.67 17.38 -30.64
C ILE A 143 13.08 17.80 -31.08
N SER A 144 13.24 19.08 -31.42
CA SER A 144 14.52 19.77 -31.21
C SER A 144 14.70 19.92 -29.70
N VAL A 145 15.96 19.94 -29.27
CA VAL A 145 16.46 20.03 -27.89
C VAL A 145 15.75 21.12 -27.05
N ASP A 146 15.13 22.10 -27.70
CA ASP A 146 14.36 23.19 -27.07
C ASP A 146 13.05 22.74 -26.38
N SER A 147 12.53 21.55 -26.68
CA SER A 147 11.30 21.05 -26.01
C SER A 147 11.54 20.59 -24.56
N LEU A 148 12.80 20.54 -24.11
CA LEU A 148 13.16 20.33 -22.70
C LEU A 148 12.89 21.58 -21.83
N LEU A 149 12.75 22.77 -22.42
CA LEU A 149 12.48 24.00 -21.64
C LEU A 149 11.03 24.09 -21.13
N ILE A 150 10.06 23.43 -21.78
CA ILE A 150 8.66 23.42 -21.29
C ILE A 150 8.50 22.52 -20.05
N LEU A 151 9.44 21.59 -19.82
CA LEU A 151 9.50 20.77 -18.61
C LEU A 151 10.20 21.47 -17.42
N GLN A 152 10.82 22.65 -17.62
CA GLN A 152 11.36 23.46 -16.52
C GLN A 152 10.33 24.42 -15.89
N VAL A 153 9.16 24.63 -16.50
CA VAL A 153 8.17 25.63 -16.05
C VAL A 153 7.06 25.02 -15.16
N PHE A 154 6.97 23.70 -15.04
CA PHE A 154 6.14 23.10 -14.00
C PHE A 154 6.96 22.99 -12.71
N PRO A 155 6.59 23.67 -11.61
CA PRO A 155 7.24 23.42 -10.34
C PRO A 155 7.06 21.94 -10.02
N LEU A 156 8.18 21.25 -9.77
CA LEU A 156 8.26 19.89 -9.23
C LEU A 156 7.50 19.87 -7.89
N SER A 157 6.18 19.76 -7.98
CA SER A 157 5.33 19.62 -6.82
C SER A 157 5.56 18.22 -6.27
N ARG A 158 5.77 18.20 -4.96
CA ARG A 158 6.46 17.20 -4.14
C ARG A 158 5.74 15.85 -3.99
N ASN A 159 4.82 15.52 -4.89
CA ASN A 159 3.93 14.37 -4.76
C ASN A 159 4.12 13.39 -5.92
N GLY A 160 4.15 12.08 -5.61
CA GLY A 160 4.41 10.96 -6.52
C GLY A 160 3.41 10.76 -7.69
N GLU A 161 2.64 11.78 -8.02
CA GLU A 161 1.68 11.85 -9.13
C GLU A 161 2.36 12.02 -10.48
N VAL A 162 3.47 12.77 -10.55
CA VAL A 162 4.27 12.94 -11.78
C VAL A 162 4.82 11.60 -12.25
N CYS A 163 5.27 10.76 -11.31
CA CYS A 163 5.75 9.41 -11.62
C CYS A 163 4.61 8.49 -12.12
N ASN A 164 3.37 8.72 -11.66
CA ASN A 164 2.19 7.98 -12.13
C ASN A 164 1.81 8.42 -13.55
N PHE A 165 1.94 9.71 -13.86
CA PHE A 165 1.74 10.27 -15.19
C PHE A 165 2.69 9.66 -16.23
N TYR A 166 4.00 9.59 -15.95
CA TYR A 166 4.98 8.98 -16.87
C TYR A 166 4.75 7.47 -17.05
N CYS A 167 4.46 6.72 -15.98
CA CYS A 167 4.14 5.29 -16.10
C CYS A 167 2.88 5.05 -16.93
N ARG A 168 1.83 5.85 -16.72
CA ARG A 168 0.55 5.70 -17.42
C ARG A 168 0.64 6.18 -18.88
N TYR A 169 1.47 7.18 -19.16
CA TYR A 169 1.78 7.64 -20.52
C TYR A 169 2.47 6.54 -21.36
N ILE A 170 3.44 5.82 -20.78
CA ILE A 170 4.09 4.66 -21.44
C ILE A 170 3.05 3.56 -21.74
N LEU A 171 2.20 3.21 -20.77
CA LEU A 171 1.16 2.19 -20.94
C LEU A 171 0.12 2.56 -22.01
N THR A 172 -0.31 3.82 -22.06
CA THR A 172 -1.33 4.29 -23.02
C THR A 172 -0.77 4.35 -24.45
N ILE A 173 0.50 4.77 -24.63
CA ILE A 173 1.17 4.75 -25.94
C ILE A 173 1.26 3.32 -26.50
N THR A 174 1.52 2.33 -25.64
CA THR A 174 1.58 0.92 -26.07
C THR A 174 0.23 0.30 -26.42
N CYS A 175 -0.90 0.92 -26.06
CA CYS A 175 -2.24 0.40 -26.32
C CYS A 175 -2.83 0.85 -27.68
N LEU A 176 -2.29 1.91 -28.28
CA LEU A 176 -2.83 2.54 -29.48
C LEU A 176 -1.96 2.22 -30.72
N THR A 177 -2.02 1.00 -31.25
CA THR A 177 -1.23 0.64 -32.44
C THR A 177 -2.05 0.02 -33.56
N CYS A 178 -2.38 0.85 -34.54
CA CYS A 178 -2.59 0.47 -35.95
C CYS A 178 -1.77 1.46 -36.81
N ILE A 179 -0.93 0.93 -37.72
CA ILE A 179 -0.05 1.59 -38.72
C ILE A 179 1.46 1.65 -38.35
N THR A 180 2.29 1.05 -39.23
CA THR A 180 3.73 0.77 -39.07
C THR A 180 4.64 1.98 -38.85
N TYR A 181 4.31 3.16 -39.37
CA TYR A 181 5.11 4.39 -39.17
C TYR A 181 4.97 4.96 -37.74
N ILE A 182 3.85 4.69 -37.07
CA ILE A 182 3.59 5.14 -35.69
C ILE A 182 4.42 4.30 -34.70
N ASN A 183 4.59 2.99 -34.97
CA ASN A 183 5.34 2.08 -34.11
C ASN A 183 6.80 2.51 -33.88
N GLN A 184 7.48 3.05 -34.89
CA GLN A 184 8.88 3.47 -34.76
C GLN A 184 9.02 4.72 -33.89
N LEU A 185 8.15 5.71 -34.08
CA LEU A 185 8.11 6.93 -33.26
C LEU A 185 7.71 6.63 -31.81
N CYS A 186 6.74 5.74 -31.61
CA CYS A 186 6.33 5.29 -30.28
C CYS A 186 7.47 4.53 -29.58
N SER A 187 8.20 3.67 -30.29
CA SER A 187 9.36 2.96 -29.73
C SER A 187 10.47 3.90 -29.27
N GLU A 188 10.77 4.94 -30.05
CA GLU A 188 11.80 5.93 -29.70
C GLU A 188 11.40 6.77 -28.49
N THR A 189 10.12 7.15 -28.40
CA THR A 189 9.57 7.91 -27.26
C THR A 189 9.61 7.08 -25.98
N VAL A 190 9.18 5.82 -26.05
CA VAL A 190 9.25 4.89 -24.91
C VAL A 190 10.70 4.70 -24.47
N LEU A 191 11.61 4.49 -25.42
CA LEU A 191 13.03 4.30 -25.14
C LEU A 191 13.67 5.51 -24.44
N LYS A 192 13.36 6.73 -24.90
CA LYS A 192 13.86 7.97 -24.27
C LYS A 192 13.27 8.19 -22.87
N THR A 193 12.02 7.78 -22.67
CA THR A 193 11.39 7.84 -21.35
C THR A 193 12.05 6.86 -20.38
N LEU A 194 12.31 5.62 -20.83
CA LEU A 194 13.07 4.63 -20.04
C LEU A 194 14.50 5.10 -19.73
N GLU A 195 15.16 5.75 -20.69
CA GLU A 195 16.50 6.33 -20.48
C GLU A 195 16.49 7.41 -19.39
N LEU A 196 15.45 8.25 -19.36
CA LEU A 196 15.29 9.28 -18.33
C LEU A 196 14.99 8.65 -16.97
N MET A 197 14.09 7.65 -16.92
CA MET A 197 13.76 6.93 -15.69
C MET A 197 14.99 6.24 -15.09
N SER A 198 15.80 5.56 -15.91
CA SER A 198 17.05 4.92 -15.48
C SER A 198 18.03 5.93 -14.85
N LYS A 199 18.08 7.18 -15.35
CA LYS A 199 18.91 8.26 -14.77
C LYS A 199 18.34 8.87 -13.49
N LEU A 200 17.02 8.94 -13.36
CA LEU A 200 16.33 9.60 -12.24
C LEU A 200 15.91 8.65 -11.11
N LYS A 201 16.02 7.33 -11.30
CA LYS A 201 15.50 6.32 -10.36
C LYS A 201 16.01 6.43 -8.93
N GLN A 202 17.22 6.94 -8.71
CA GLN A 202 17.81 7.15 -7.37
C GLN A 202 17.38 8.47 -6.72
N GLN A 203 16.88 9.43 -7.51
CA GLN A 203 16.55 10.78 -7.06
C GLN A 203 15.05 10.95 -6.76
N VAL A 204 14.21 10.07 -7.32
CA VAL A 204 12.75 10.12 -7.19
C VAL A 204 12.26 8.93 -6.36
N PRO A 205 11.55 9.15 -5.24
CA PRO A 205 10.97 8.08 -4.43
C PRO A 205 10.07 7.16 -5.26
N ASP A 206 10.14 5.86 -5.01
CA ASP A 206 9.36 4.80 -5.69
C ASP A 206 9.58 4.66 -7.21
N MET A 207 10.45 5.47 -7.82
CA MET A 207 10.72 5.42 -9.25
C MET A 207 11.47 4.15 -9.63
N GLU A 208 12.44 3.71 -8.83
CA GLU A 208 13.19 2.48 -9.07
C GLU A 208 12.27 1.24 -9.13
N THR A 209 11.38 1.10 -8.14
CA THR A 209 10.40 0.01 -8.10
C THR A 209 9.47 0.03 -9.31
N ARG A 210 9.02 1.21 -9.76
CA ARG A 210 8.13 1.37 -10.92
C ARG A 210 8.85 1.16 -12.25
N PHE A 211 10.09 1.61 -12.35
CA PHE A 211 10.94 1.41 -13.51
C PHE A 211 11.15 -0.09 -13.77
N TYR A 212 11.51 -0.87 -12.75
CA TYR A 212 11.67 -2.32 -12.90
C TYR A 212 10.33 -3.02 -13.21
N ARG A 213 9.21 -2.61 -12.59
CA ARG A 213 7.88 -3.13 -12.96
C ARG A 213 7.50 -2.86 -14.41
N ILE A 214 7.86 -1.70 -14.96
CA ILE A 214 7.61 -1.40 -16.37
C ILE A 214 8.46 -2.28 -17.28
N LEU A 215 9.73 -2.51 -16.93
CA LEU A 215 10.61 -3.37 -17.72
C LEU A 215 10.14 -4.84 -17.76
N GLN A 216 9.46 -5.31 -16.71
CA GLN A 216 8.83 -6.63 -16.64
C GLN A 216 7.52 -6.72 -17.46
N ASP A 217 6.98 -5.60 -17.93
CA ASP A 217 5.74 -5.59 -18.70
C ASP A 217 5.98 -6.08 -20.14
N GLN A 218 5.19 -7.05 -20.59
CA GLN A 218 5.27 -7.61 -21.94
C GLN A 218 5.12 -6.54 -23.05
N ARG A 219 4.45 -5.42 -22.77
CA ARG A 219 4.31 -4.33 -23.74
C ARG A 219 5.62 -3.63 -24.05
N MET A 220 6.66 -3.80 -23.23
CA MET A 220 8.00 -3.28 -23.52
C MET A 220 8.76 -4.09 -24.57
N VAL A 221 8.29 -5.30 -24.91
CA VAL A 221 8.92 -6.17 -25.91
C VAL A 221 9.02 -5.48 -27.27
N MET A 222 7.91 -4.91 -27.78
CA MET A 222 7.88 -4.29 -29.11
C MET A 222 8.75 -3.02 -29.20
N PRO A 223 8.68 -2.06 -28.25
CA PRO A 223 9.58 -0.91 -28.25
C PRO A 223 11.07 -1.29 -28.16
N LEU A 224 11.42 -2.26 -27.31
CA LEU A 224 12.80 -2.70 -27.13
C LEU A 224 13.31 -3.47 -28.36
N SER A 225 12.50 -4.35 -28.95
CA SER A 225 12.89 -5.10 -30.16
C SER A 225 13.10 -4.18 -31.36
N LEU A 226 12.24 -3.17 -31.55
CA LEU A 226 12.40 -2.15 -32.59
C LEU A 226 13.65 -1.29 -32.36
N ALA A 227 13.93 -0.93 -31.10
CA ALA A 227 15.12 -0.15 -30.75
C ALA A 227 16.43 -0.94 -30.93
N LEU A 228 16.45 -2.22 -30.53
CA LEU A 228 17.62 -3.11 -30.68
C LEU A 228 17.91 -3.45 -32.14
N THR A 229 16.87 -3.58 -32.95
CA THR A 229 16.97 -3.81 -34.40
C THR A 229 16.98 -2.52 -35.21
N SER A 230 17.17 -1.34 -34.59
CA SER A 230 17.19 -0.04 -35.27
C SER A 230 18.47 0.18 -36.09
N ASN A 231 18.39 1.01 -37.13
CA ASN A 231 19.57 1.50 -37.86
C ASN A 231 20.25 2.71 -37.18
N ARG A 232 19.68 3.25 -36.10
CA ARG A 232 20.24 4.40 -35.37
C ARG A 232 21.09 3.93 -34.20
N ARG A 233 22.39 4.29 -34.22
CA ARG A 233 23.37 3.92 -33.17
C ARG A 233 22.89 4.26 -31.76
N GLU A 234 22.33 5.46 -31.57
CA GLU A 234 21.88 5.96 -30.27
C GLU A 234 20.74 5.10 -29.69
N CYS A 235 19.78 4.69 -30.53
CA CYS A 235 18.67 3.85 -30.10
C CYS A 235 19.17 2.48 -29.64
N VAL A 236 20.09 1.87 -30.39
CA VAL A 236 20.66 0.57 -30.04
C VAL A 236 21.46 0.65 -28.74
N GLN A 237 22.28 1.69 -28.56
CA GLN A 237 23.07 1.87 -27.33
C GLN A 237 22.19 2.09 -26.10
N THR A 238 21.16 2.93 -26.19
CA THR A 238 20.22 3.13 -25.09
C THR A 238 19.44 1.85 -24.80
N ALA A 239 18.97 1.14 -25.83
CA ALA A 239 18.25 -0.12 -25.67
C ALA A 239 19.10 -1.21 -25.02
N LEU A 240 20.38 -1.34 -25.39
CA LEU A 240 21.31 -2.28 -24.75
C LEU A 240 21.55 -1.94 -23.29
N ARG A 241 21.67 -0.66 -22.93
CA ARG A 241 21.84 -0.23 -21.54
C ARG A 241 20.61 -0.62 -20.70
N ILE A 242 19.41 -0.33 -21.22
CA ILE A 242 18.16 -0.72 -20.57
C ILE A 242 18.02 -2.24 -20.51
N LEU A 243 18.44 -2.97 -21.56
CA LEU A 243 18.40 -4.43 -21.59
C LEU A 243 19.31 -5.06 -20.53
N PHE A 244 20.53 -4.54 -20.33
CA PHE A 244 21.41 -5.04 -19.27
C PHE A 244 20.87 -4.79 -17.87
N GLU A 245 20.06 -3.75 -17.72
CA GLU A 245 19.38 -3.43 -16.47
C GLU A 245 18.11 -4.28 -16.27
N ALA A 246 17.45 -4.68 -17.37
CA ALA A 246 16.22 -5.46 -17.35
C ALA A 246 16.45 -6.98 -17.30
N ALA A 247 17.51 -7.48 -17.94
CA ALA A 247 17.79 -8.91 -18.08
C ALA A 247 17.92 -9.68 -16.74
N PRO A 248 18.45 -9.09 -15.65
CA PRO A 248 18.49 -9.76 -14.34
C PRO A 248 17.14 -9.78 -13.60
N LEU A 249 16.11 -9.07 -14.08
CA LEU A 249 14.82 -8.98 -13.40
C LEU A 249 14.06 -10.31 -13.51
N PRO A 250 13.38 -10.77 -12.44
CA PRO A 250 12.48 -11.90 -12.52
C PRO A 250 11.35 -11.58 -13.50
N ASP A 251 10.87 -12.56 -14.26
CA ASP A 251 9.75 -12.41 -15.21
C ASP A 251 9.98 -11.38 -16.34
N PHE A 252 11.22 -10.95 -16.60
CA PHE A 252 11.54 -10.16 -17.79
C PHE A 252 11.23 -11.00 -19.06
N PRO A 253 10.48 -10.47 -20.05
CA PRO A 253 10.04 -11.23 -21.23
C PRO A 253 11.17 -11.46 -22.26
N ALA A 254 12.29 -12.06 -21.83
CA ALA A 254 13.50 -12.25 -22.63
C ALA A 254 13.26 -13.14 -23.87
N VAL A 255 12.49 -14.23 -23.72
CA VAL A 255 12.19 -15.17 -24.81
C VAL A 255 11.37 -14.48 -25.90
N ILE A 256 10.27 -13.82 -25.53
CA ILE A 256 9.38 -13.09 -26.45
C ILE A 256 10.12 -11.90 -27.08
N LEU A 257 11.03 -11.25 -26.35
CA LEU A 257 11.91 -10.23 -26.90
C LEU A 257 12.85 -10.79 -27.97
N GLY A 258 13.46 -11.95 -27.72
CA GLY A 258 14.30 -12.66 -28.70
C GLY A 258 13.53 -13.02 -29.97
N GLU A 259 12.31 -13.56 -29.82
CA GLU A 259 11.41 -13.86 -30.94
C GLU A 259 11.04 -12.59 -31.72
N SER A 260 10.71 -11.50 -31.03
CA SER A 260 10.38 -10.22 -31.65
C SER A 260 11.57 -9.62 -32.40
N ILE A 261 12.79 -9.74 -31.88
CA ILE A 261 14.03 -9.35 -32.56
C ILE A 261 14.24 -10.18 -33.84
N ALA A 262 14.09 -11.51 -33.76
CA ALA A 262 14.21 -12.39 -34.90
C ALA A 262 13.16 -12.07 -35.98
N ALA A 263 11.91 -11.83 -35.58
CA ALA A 263 10.83 -11.42 -36.46
C ALA A 263 11.10 -10.07 -37.15
N ASN A 264 11.56 -9.07 -36.40
CA ASN A 264 11.94 -7.76 -36.95
C ASN A 264 13.10 -7.88 -37.95
N ASN A 265 14.13 -8.67 -37.64
CA ASN A 265 15.25 -8.90 -38.54
C ASN A 265 14.81 -9.62 -39.83
N ALA A 266 13.93 -10.62 -39.73
CA ALA A 266 13.35 -11.30 -40.90
C ALA A 266 12.49 -10.37 -41.75
N TYR A 267 11.71 -9.48 -41.13
CA TYR A 267 10.94 -8.44 -41.84
C TYR A 267 11.86 -7.48 -42.60
N ARG A 268 12.91 -6.98 -41.93
CA ARG A 268 13.90 -6.08 -42.54
C ARG A 268 14.67 -6.75 -43.67
N HIS A 269 14.97 -8.04 -43.57
CA HIS A 269 15.59 -8.80 -44.67
C HIS A 269 14.67 -8.86 -45.89
N ARG A 270 13.38 -9.13 -45.70
CA ARG A 270 12.38 -9.12 -46.78
C ARG A 270 12.16 -7.72 -47.37
N GLU A 271 12.24 -6.66 -46.57
CA GLU A 271 12.20 -5.28 -47.07
C GLU A 271 13.45 -4.93 -47.88
N ALA A 272 14.64 -5.33 -47.43
CA ALA A 272 15.88 -5.12 -48.17
C ALA A 272 15.88 -5.88 -49.51
N GLU A 273 15.41 -7.13 -49.55
CA GLU A 273 15.24 -7.90 -50.79
C GLU A 273 14.25 -7.25 -51.77
N ARG A 274 13.17 -6.65 -51.26
CA ARG A 274 12.19 -5.91 -52.06
C ARG A 274 12.76 -4.59 -52.60
N ALA A 275 13.56 -3.87 -51.81
CA ALA A 275 14.23 -2.66 -52.24
C ALA A 275 15.28 -2.95 -53.35
N VAL A 276 15.97 -4.09 -53.27
CA VAL A 276 16.92 -4.56 -54.30
C VAL A 276 16.18 -4.99 -55.57
N ARG A 277 15.06 -5.74 -55.47
CA ARG A 277 14.25 -6.10 -56.65
C ARG A 277 13.56 -4.89 -57.31
N GLY A 278 13.23 -3.86 -56.53
CA GLY A 278 12.63 -2.62 -57.04
C GLY A 278 13.59 -1.75 -57.87
N SER A 279 14.90 -1.94 -57.75
CA SER A 279 15.91 -1.21 -58.56
C SER A 279 16.31 -1.92 -59.86
N THR A 280 15.85 -3.15 -60.11
CA THR A 280 16.14 -3.92 -61.34
C THR A 280 14.94 -4.04 -62.29
N VAL A 281 14.08 -3.02 -62.33
CA VAL A 281 13.07 -2.87 -63.40
C VAL A 281 13.37 -1.62 -64.22
N GLN A 282 14.54 -1.62 -64.84
CA GLN A 282 14.82 -0.97 -66.12
C GLN A 282 16.21 -1.43 -66.59
N GLY A 283 16.26 -2.13 -67.73
CA GLY A 283 17.51 -2.48 -68.40
C GLY A 283 17.67 -3.98 -68.65
N ASP A 284 17.31 -4.36 -69.88
CA ASP A 284 17.92 -5.41 -70.71
C ASP A 284 18.04 -6.87 -70.24
N GLY A 285 17.55 -7.73 -71.14
CA GLY A 285 18.43 -8.75 -71.71
C GLY A 285 18.20 -10.18 -71.22
N VAL A 286 17.04 -10.77 -71.53
CA VAL A 286 16.96 -12.23 -71.64
C VAL A 286 17.52 -12.66 -72.99
N SER A 287 18.72 -13.24 -73.00
CA SER A 287 19.10 -14.23 -74.01
C SER A 287 20.31 -15.05 -73.54
N PHE A 288 20.18 -16.37 -73.55
CA PHE A 288 21.12 -17.24 -74.26
C PHE A 288 20.49 -18.63 -74.49
N GLY A 289 19.90 -18.79 -75.67
CA GLY A 289 19.66 -20.07 -76.34
C GLY A 289 20.14 -19.97 -77.79
N LYS A 290 21.44 -20.24 -78.03
CA LYS A 290 22.01 -20.59 -79.34
C LYS A 290 21.80 -22.11 -79.51
N SER A 291 21.50 -22.72 -80.65
CA SER A 291 21.88 -22.42 -82.03
C SER A 291 21.09 -23.31 -83.01
N PHE A 292 20.50 -22.71 -84.05
CA PHE A 292 20.40 -23.35 -85.37
C PHE A 292 20.75 -22.31 -86.42
N SER A 293 21.99 -22.36 -86.89
CA SER A 293 22.47 -21.67 -88.08
C SER A 293 22.14 -22.51 -89.30
N ARG A 294 21.11 -22.10 -90.05
CA ARG A 294 20.80 -22.59 -91.39
C ARG A 294 21.49 -21.63 -92.38
N PRO A 295 22.47 -22.07 -93.19
CA PRO A 295 23.07 -21.18 -94.17
C PRO A 295 22.11 -20.97 -95.33
N SER A 296 21.66 -19.73 -95.47
CA SER A 296 21.15 -19.16 -96.71
C SER A 296 22.34 -18.87 -97.62
N THR A 297 22.53 -19.70 -98.63
CA THR A 297 23.32 -19.38 -99.82
C THR A 297 22.46 -19.74 -101.01
N GLY A 298 22.00 -18.71 -101.73
CA GLY A 298 21.25 -18.91 -102.96
C GLY A 298 22.11 -19.55 -104.05
N PRO A 299 21.48 -20.20 -105.04
CA PRO A 299 22.07 -20.37 -106.35
C PRO A 299 21.46 -19.32 -107.29
N SER A 300 22.25 -18.30 -107.59
CA SER A 300 22.19 -17.60 -108.88
C SER A 300 22.19 -18.63 -110.01
N GLY A 301 21.22 -18.54 -110.91
CA GLY A 301 21.16 -19.40 -112.09
C GLY A 301 22.32 -19.18 -113.06
N PRO A 302 22.54 -20.15 -113.96
CA PRO A 302 22.98 -19.83 -115.31
C PRO A 302 22.03 -20.44 -116.35
N SER A 303 21.42 -19.53 -117.12
CA SER A 303 21.22 -19.62 -118.58
C SER A 303 21.02 -21.01 -119.21
N GLY A 304 19.77 -21.32 -119.56
CA GLY A 304 19.40 -22.38 -120.50
C GLY A 304 19.79 -22.11 -121.96
N GLN A 305 20.99 -21.57 -122.22
CA GLN A 305 21.51 -21.31 -123.58
C GLN A 305 22.60 -22.31 -124.02
N ASN A 306 22.97 -23.26 -123.17
CA ASN A 306 24.02 -24.24 -123.48
C ASN A 306 23.50 -25.67 -123.71
N ILE A 307 22.22 -25.95 -123.53
CA ILE A 307 21.64 -27.28 -123.81
C ILE A 307 21.36 -27.40 -125.32
N ASP A 308 20.85 -26.34 -125.96
CA ASP A 308 20.57 -26.35 -127.40
C ASP A 308 21.85 -26.40 -128.27
N SER A 309 22.96 -25.82 -127.80
CA SER A 309 24.27 -25.91 -128.49
C SER A 309 25.00 -27.24 -128.25
N LEU A 310 24.63 -28.00 -127.22
CA LEU A 310 25.15 -29.34 -126.94
C LEU A 310 24.35 -30.42 -127.69
N ILE A 311 23.05 -30.23 -127.88
CA ILE A 311 22.21 -31.10 -128.70
C ILE A 311 22.65 -31.04 -130.17
N GLU A 312 22.99 -29.85 -130.68
CA GLU A 312 23.49 -29.67 -132.06
C GLU A 312 24.90 -30.29 -132.27
N LYS A 313 25.75 -30.31 -131.23
CA LYS A 313 27.06 -30.98 -131.25
C LYS A 313 26.98 -32.51 -131.09
N LEU A 314 25.97 -33.02 -130.38
CA LEU A 314 25.70 -34.47 -130.28
C LEU A 314 25.08 -35.02 -131.57
N GLN A 315 24.24 -34.23 -132.25
CA GLN A 315 23.64 -34.64 -133.53
C GLN A 315 24.63 -34.59 -134.70
N SER A 316 25.66 -33.72 -134.65
CA SER A 316 26.72 -33.65 -135.67
C SER A 316 27.88 -34.63 -135.46
N GLY A 317 28.01 -35.24 -134.27
CA GLY A 317 29.06 -36.24 -133.97
C GLY A 317 28.70 -37.70 -134.30
N ILE A 318 27.47 -37.99 -134.72
CA ILE A 318 26.97 -39.36 -134.97
C ILE A 318 27.32 -39.91 -136.37
N GLN A 319 27.96 -39.11 -137.24
CA GLN A 319 28.46 -39.55 -138.56
C GLN A 319 29.98 -39.72 -138.55
N LEU A 320 30.49 -40.70 -137.81
CA LEU A 320 31.80 -41.30 -138.09
C LEU A 320 31.72 -42.79 -137.73
N GLN A 321 31.16 -43.52 -138.68
CA GLN A 321 31.17 -44.96 -138.76
C GLN A 321 32.59 -45.39 -139.20
N GLU A 322 33.42 -45.82 -138.25
CA GLU A 322 34.56 -46.69 -138.56
C GLU A 322 34.35 -48.06 -137.89
N PRO A 323 34.26 -49.17 -138.67
CA PRO A 323 34.15 -50.51 -138.15
C PRO A 323 35.56 -51.02 -137.81
N MET A 324 36.17 -50.51 -136.74
CA MET A 324 37.39 -51.08 -136.19
C MET A 324 37.34 -51.12 -134.66
N LYS A 325 37.39 -52.35 -134.13
CA LYS A 325 37.69 -52.72 -132.72
C LYS A 325 36.54 -52.62 -131.70
N ASP A 326 35.46 -53.35 -131.94
CA ASP A 326 34.50 -53.73 -130.89
C ASP A 326 35.20 -54.44 -129.69
N VAL A 327 36.31 -55.16 -129.96
CA VAL A 327 37.07 -55.88 -128.92
C VAL A 327 37.78 -54.93 -127.94
N HIS A 328 38.43 -53.86 -128.41
CA HIS A 328 39.08 -52.91 -127.49
C HIS A 328 38.08 -52.00 -126.77
N MET A 329 36.94 -51.69 -127.41
CA MET A 329 35.86 -50.97 -126.73
C MET A 329 35.25 -51.83 -125.61
N SER A 330 35.07 -53.13 -125.85
CA SER A 330 34.65 -54.11 -124.83
C SER A 330 35.66 -54.21 -123.69
N GLU A 331 36.97 -54.32 -123.96
CA GLU A 331 38.01 -54.36 -122.91
C GLU A 331 38.03 -53.09 -122.03
N ILE A 332 37.82 -51.92 -122.63
CA ILE A 332 37.73 -50.65 -121.89
C ILE A 332 36.45 -50.62 -121.04
N ILE A 333 35.32 -51.07 -121.59
CA ILE A 333 34.06 -51.17 -120.86
C ILE A 333 34.20 -52.14 -119.69
N ASP A 334 34.82 -53.31 -119.87
CA ASP A 334 35.06 -54.30 -118.82
C ASP A 334 35.91 -53.73 -117.68
N VAL A 335 36.95 -52.93 -117.99
CA VAL A 335 37.78 -52.25 -116.98
C VAL A 335 36.97 -51.21 -116.18
N TYR A 336 36.11 -50.43 -116.85
CA TYR A 336 35.25 -49.47 -116.16
C TYR A 336 34.15 -50.17 -115.35
N GLU A 337 33.57 -51.25 -115.86
CA GLU A 337 32.58 -52.05 -115.15
C GLU A 337 33.20 -52.68 -113.90
N GLN A 338 34.39 -53.28 -114.00
CA GLN A 338 35.14 -53.80 -112.85
C GLN A 338 35.43 -52.68 -111.82
N LYS A 339 35.80 -51.48 -112.28
CA LYS A 339 36.04 -50.33 -111.40
C LYS A 339 34.75 -49.83 -110.73
N ILE A 340 33.63 -49.81 -111.45
CA ILE A 340 32.31 -49.46 -110.91
C ILE A 340 31.88 -50.50 -109.88
N SER A 341 32.01 -51.79 -110.17
CA SER A 341 31.72 -52.86 -109.21
C SER A 341 32.63 -52.79 -107.97
N ALA A 342 33.92 -52.50 -108.15
CA ALA A 342 34.84 -52.31 -107.04
C ALA A 342 34.46 -51.09 -106.19
N LEU A 343 34.07 -49.97 -106.82
CA LEU A 343 33.59 -48.78 -106.12
C LEU A 343 32.27 -49.04 -105.38
N ALA A 344 31.31 -49.73 -106.00
CA ALA A 344 30.05 -50.11 -105.38
C ALA A 344 30.27 -51.05 -104.17
N SER A 345 31.19 -52.01 -104.28
CA SER A 345 31.56 -52.88 -103.15
C SER A 345 32.21 -52.09 -102.00
N LYS A 346 33.02 -51.07 -102.32
CA LYS A 346 33.66 -50.18 -101.34
C LYS A 346 32.64 -49.25 -100.69
N GLU A 347 31.68 -48.74 -101.46
CA GLU A 347 30.56 -47.95 -100.96
C GLU A 347 29.71 -48.76 -99.99
N GLY A 348 29.33 -49.99 -100.36
CA GLY A 348 28.63 -50.92 -99.47
C GLY A 348 29.38 -51.14 -98.15
N ARG A 349 30.68 -51.44 -98.23
CA ARG A 349 31.51 -51.60 -97.02
C ARG A 349 31.62 -50.33 -96.17
N LEU A 350 31.67 -49.15 -96.79
CA LEU A 350 31.67 -47.87 -96.06
C LEU A 350 30.32 -47.60 -95.40
N GLN A 351 29.22 -47.98 -96.05
CA GLN A 351 27.88 -47.90 -95.50
C GLN A 351 27.74 -48.79 -94.26
N ASP A 352 28.18 -50.04 -94.33
CA ASP A 352 28.19 -50.97 -93.19
C ASP A 352 29.01 -50.42 -92.00
N LEU A 353 30.17 -49.82 -92.28
CA LEU A 353 31.02 -49.22 -91.25
C LEU A 353 30.36 -47.98 -90.62
N LEU A 354 29.66 -47.19 -91.43
CA LEU A 354 28.92 -46.01 -90.97
C LEU A 354 27.75 -46.44 -90.08
N GLU A 355 27.00 -47.46 -90.46
CA GLU A 355 25.92 -48.04 -89.66
C GLU A 355 26.43 -48.63 -88.34
N ALA A 356 27.53 -49.41 -88.38
CA ALA A 356 28.16 -49.94 -87.17
C ALA A 356 28.63 -48.83 -86.22
N LYS A 357 29.21 -47.74 -86.75
CA LYS A 357 29.62 -46.57 -85.95
C LYS A 357 28.42 -45.83 -85.37
N ALA A 358 27.34 -45.68 -86.14
CA ALA A 358 26.10 -45.06 -85.66
C ALA A 358 25.48 -45.87 -84.51
N LEU A 359 25.45 -47.20 -84.62
CA LEU A 359 24.99 -48.09 -83.56
C LEU A 359 25.89 -48.01 -82.32
N ALA A 360 27.21 -48.07 -82.47
CA ALA A 360 28.14 -47.93 -81.35
C ALA A 360 28.00 -46.58 -80.63
N LEU A 361 27.80 -45.50 -81.38
CA LEU A 361 27.56 -44.17 -80.83
C LEU A 361 26.24 -44.12 -80.05
N SER A 362 25.16 -44.69 -80.59
CA SER A 362 23.88 -44.78 -79.89
C SER A 362 23.95 -45.58 -78.57
N GLN A 363 24.77 -46.64 -78.52
CA GLN A 363 25.01 -47.42 -77.31
C GLN A 363 25.83 -46.63 -76.27
N ALA A 364 26.85 -45.89 -76.71
CA ALA A 364 27.62 -45.00 -75.85
C ALA A 364 26.75 -43.90 -75.25
N ASP A 365 25.89 -43.26 -76.06
CA ASP A 365 24.96 -42.23 -75.59
C ASP A 365 23.97 -42.78 -74.57
N ARG A 366 23.45 -44.00 -74.77
CA ARG A 366 22.60 -44.69 -73.79
C ARG A 366 23.32 -44.91 -72.46
N LEU A 367 24.57 -45.37 -72.48
CA LEU A 367 25.37 -45.57 -71.27
C LEU A 367 25.64 -44.24 -70.56
N ILE A 368 26.01 -43.19 -71.30
CA ILE A 368 26.21 -41.84 -70.74
C ILE A 368 24.94 -41.34 -70.07
N ALA A 369 23.77 -41.49 -70.70
CA ALA A 369 22.50 -41.12 -70.12
C ALA A 369 22.20 -41.89 -68.83
N GLN A 370 22.44 -43.21 -68.81
CA GLN A 370 22.27 -44.05 -67.62
C GLN A 370 23.17 -43.59 -66.47
N TYR A 371 24.47 -43.35 -66.71
CA TYR A 371 25.39 -42.86 -65.70
C TYR A 371 25.02 -41.48 -65.17
N ARG A 372 24.53 -40.58 -66.04
CA ARG A 372 24.04 -39.26 -65.62
C ARG A 372 22.83 -39.37 -64.70
N CYS A 373 21.86 -40.23 -65.04
CA CYS A 373 20.69 -40.47 -64.20
C CYS A 373 21.06 -41.10 -62.85
N GLN A 374 21.94 -42.12 -62.85
CA GLN A 374 22.40 -42.74 -61.59
C GLN A 374 23.13 -41.74 -60.69
N ARG A 375 24.00 -40.91 -61.27
CA ARG A 375 24.67 -39.84 -60.52
C ARG A 375 23.68 -38.83 -59.95
N ALA A 376 22.71 -38.38 -60.74
CA ALA A 376 21.68 -37.45 -60.27
C ALA A 376 20.86 -38.04 -59.13
N GLN A 377 20.53 -39.34 -59.20
CA GLN A 377 19.83 -40.05 -58.13
C GLN A 377 20.68 -40.15 -56.85
N ALA A 378 21.94 -40.58 -56.95
CA ALA A 378 22.84 -40.65 -55.80
C ALA A 378 23.04 -39.27 -55.14
N GLU A 379 23.15 -38.21 -55.93
CA GLU A 379 23.22 -36.84 -55.41
C GLU A 379 21.91 -36.41 -54.72
N ALA A 380 20.74 -36.81 -55.24
CA ALA A 380 19.46 -36.54 -54.59
C ALA A 380 19.30 -37.29 -53.26
N GLU A 381 19.72 -38.55 -53.20
CA GLU A 381 19.74 -39.37 -51.98
C GLU A 381 20.71 -38.80 -50.94
N ALA A 382 21.91 -38.37 -51.34
CA ALA A 382 22.86 -37.70 -50.46
C ALA A 382 22.29 -36.39 -49.89
N ARG A 383 21.62 -35.58 -50.72
CA ARG A 383 20.93 -34.36 -50.25
C ARG A 383 19.81 -34.69 -49.26
N LYS A 384 19.05 -35.77 -49.48
CA LYS A 384 18.01 -36.23 -48.54
C LYS A 384 18.62 -36.65 -47.21
N LEU A 385 19.67 -37.46 -47.21
CA LEU A 385 20.36 -37.89 -45.99
C LEU A 385 20.94 -36.70 -45.22
N ALA A 386 21.58 -35.75 -45.91
CA ALA A 386 22.10 -34.53 -45.29
C ALA A 386 20.98 -33.71 -44.62
N SER A 387 19.82 -33.60 -45.27
CA SER A 387 18.66 -32.91 -44.67
C SER A 387 18.12 -33.61 -43.41
N LEU A 388 18.10 -34.95 -43.41
CA LEU A 388 17.67 -35.74 -42.25
C LEU A 388 18.66 -35.61 -41.09
N LEU A 389 19.96 -35.65 -41.37
CA LEU A 389 21.00 -35.45 -40.35
C LEU A 389 20.89 -34.08 -39.70
N LYS A 390 20.77 -33.02 -40.51
CA LYS A 390 20.58 -31.66 -40.00
C LYS A 390 19.34 -31.54 -39.12
N GLU A 391 18.24 -32.18 -39.50
CA GLU A 391 17.02 -32.19 -38.71
C GLU A 391 17.17 -32.98 -37.40
N THR A 392 17.91 -34.10 -37.41
CA THR A 392 18.20 -34.85 -36.18
C THR A 392 19.14 -34.10 -35.24
N GLU A 393 20.12 -33.37 -35.77
CA GLU A 393 21.02 -32.51 -34.99
C GLU A 393 20.23 -31.37 -34.34
N ARG A 394 19.36 -30.69 -35.10
CA ARG A 394 18.46 -29.66 -34.57
C ARG A 394 17.59 -30.18 -33.44
N ARG A 395 16.94 -31.34 -33.61
CA ARG A 395 16.12 -31.95 -32.55
C ARG A 395 16.93 -32.32 -31.33
N LYS A 396 18.17 -32.78 -31.50
CA LYS A 396 19.06 -33.07 -30.38
C LYS A 396 19.38 -31.80 -29.60
N GLU A 397 19.68 -30.70 -30.28
CA GLU A 397 19.94 -29.40 -29.64
C GLU A 397 18.70 -28.89 -28.88
N GLU A 398 17.51 -29.04 -29.46
CA GLU A 398 16.23 -28.69 -28.81
C GLU A 398 15.99 -29.51 -27.55
N LEU A 399 16.10 -30.84 -27.63
CA LEU A 399 15.97 -31.71 -26.45
C LEU A 399 17.03 -31.43 -25.38
N GLN A 400 18.25 -31.07 -25.79
CA GLN A 400 19.31 -30.71 -24.86
C GLN A 400 19.01 -29.37 -24.15
N ALA A 401 18.43 -28.40 -24.85
CA ALA A 401 17.98 -27.15 -24.27
C ALA A 401 16.83 -27.39 -23.27
N GLU A 402 15.81 -28.16 -23.66
CA GLU A 402 14.68 -28.54 -22.79
C GLU A 402 15.16 -29.28 -21.54
N LEU A 403 16.09 -30.23 -21.68
CA LEU A 403 16.66 -30.94 -20.54
C LEU A 403 17.42 -29.99 -19.61
N SER A 404 18.17 -29.04 -20.16
CA SER A 404 18.90 -28.05 -19.37
C SER A 404 17.95 -27.12 -18.60
N GLU A 405 16.84 -26.71 -19.22
CA GLU A 405 15.79 -25.93 -18.58
C GLU A 405 15.12 -26.71 -17.44
N GLN A 406 14.76 -27.97 -17.67
CA GLN A 406 14.18 -28.83 -16.64
C GLN A 406 15.14 -29.05 -15.45
N VAL A 407 16.45 -29.20 -15.71
CA VAL A 407 17.44 -29.32 -14.64
C VAL A 407 17.48 -28.04 -13.78
N LEU A 408 17.48 -26.87 -14.40
CA LEU A 408 17.43 -25.59 -13.68
C LEU A 408 16.14 -25.45 -12.87
N GLU A 409 15.00 -25.87 -13.41
CA GLU A 409 13.72 -25.85 -12.69
C GLU A 409 13.74 -26.80 -11.47
N VAL A 410 14.28 -28.01 -11.63
CA VAL A 410 14.45 -28.96 -10.51
C VAL A 410 15.38 -28.39 -9.43
N GLU A 411 16.47 -27.72 -9.79
CA GLU A 411 17.35 -27.05 -8.84
C GLU A 411 16.64 -25.93 -8.08
N LYS A 412 15.86 -25.10 -8.78
CA LYS A 412 15.03 -24.05 -8.17
C LYS A 412 14.02 -24.64 -7.20
N LEU A 413 13.24 -25.64 -7.62
CA LEU A 413 12.26 -26.32 -6.76
C LEU A 413 12.92 -26.98 -5.55
N LYS A 414 14.13 -27.53 -5.71
CA LYS A 414 14.92 -28.06 -4.60
C LYS A 414 15.28 -26.96 -3.61
N THR A 415 15.72 -25.79 -4.07
CA THR A 415 16.02 -24.65 -3.17
C THR A 415 14.77 -24.17 -2.43
N ASP A 416 13.64 -24.06 -3.12
CA ASP A 416 12.36 -23.65 -2.52
C ASP A 416 11.90 -24.67 -1.46
N SER A 417 12.02 -25.97 -1.76
CA SER A 417 11.73 -27.05 -0.81
C SER A 417 12.59 -26.95 0.45
N HIS A 418 13.89 -26.66 0.32
CA HIS A 418 14.78 -26.48 1.48
C HIS A 418 14.39 -25.25 2.31
N GLN A 419 14.02 -24.14 1.66
CA GLN A 419 13.55 -22.94 2.38
C GLN A 419 12.24 -23.20 3.14
N LEU A 420 11.31 -23.93 2.52
CA LEU A 420 10.06 -24.34 3.18
C LEU A 420 10.31 -25.25 4.38
N LEU A 421 11.22 -26.22 4.26
CA LEU A 421 11.63 -27.07 5.38
C LEU A 421 12.25 -26.25 6.52
N GLN A 422 13.11 -25.26 6.18
CA GLN A 422 13.67 -24.36 7.17
C GLN A 422 12.58 -23.52 7.86
N HIS A 423 11.63 -22.97 7.12
CA HIS A 423 10.51 -22.22 7.69
C HIS A 423 9.64 -23.09 8.60
N ASN A 424 9.37 -24.33 8.20
CA ASN A 424 8.62 -25.30 9.00
C ASN A 424 9.33 -25.58 10.34
N SER A 425 10.67 -25.77 10.32
CA SER A 425 11.45 -25.96 11.55
C SER A 425 11.37 -24.75 12.51
N ARG A 426 11.35 -23.52 11.96
CA ARG A 426 11.17 -22.30 12.76
C ARG A 426 9.78 -22.23 13.37
N LEU A 427 8.74 -22.54 12.59
CA LEU A 427 7.37 -22.61 13.08
C LEU A 427 7.20 -23.65 14.19
N GLN A 428 7.83 -24.81 14.06
CA GLN A 428 7.81 -25.84 15.11
C GLN A 428 8.45 -25.31 16.40
N THR A 429 9.61 -24.65 16.29
CA THR A 429 10.28 -24.04 17.45
C THR A 429 9.39 -23.02 18.16
N VAL A 430 8.73 -22.13 17.41
CA VAL A 430 7.79 -21.14 17.96
C VAL A 430 6.57 -21.83 18.60
N SER A 431 6.08 -22.93 18.01
CA SER A 431 4.99 -23.73 18.59
C SER A 431 5.39 -24.31 19.94
N ASP A 432 6.59 -24.89 20.03
CA ASP A 432 7.13 -25.47 21.26
C ASP A 432 7.34 -24.40 22.33
N GLU A 433 7.86 -23.23 21.97
CA GLU A 433 7.97 -22.06 22.86
C GLU A 433 6.61 -21.61 23.37
N HIS A 434 5.59 -21.57 22.51
CA HIS A 434 4.23 -21.20 22.92
C HIS A 434 3.64 -22.23 23.89
N GLN A 435 3.85 -23.53 23.66
CA GLN A 435 3.42 -24.58 24.59
C GLN A 435 4.13 -24.45 25.94
N ASN A 436 5.44 -24.19 25.94
CA ASN A 436 6.21 -23.96 27.15
C ASN A 436 5.69 -22.73 27.91
N LEU A 437 5.47 -21.62 27.21
CA LEU A 437 4.93 -20.39 27.79
C LEU A 437 3.54 -20.62 28.39
N LYS A 438 2.65 -21.32 27.67
CA LYS A 438 1.33 -21.72 28.18
C LYS A 438 1.45 -22.57 29.45
N GLY A 439 2.42 -23.49 29.48
CA GLY A 439 2.75 -24.26 30.68
C GLY A 439 3.13 -23.38 31.87
N THR A 440 4.06 -22.45 31.68
CA THR A 440 4.49 -21.51 32.74
C THR A 440 3.37 -20.59 33.21
N TYR A 441 2.52 -20.10 32.29
CA TYR A 441 1.35 -19.29 32.60
C TYR A 441 0.36 -20.05 33.49
N ASN A 442 0.05 -21.30 33.14
CA ASN A 442 -0.84 -22.14 33.96
C ASN A 442 -0.28 -22.41 35.35
N GLN A 443 1.04 -22.59 35.48
CA GLN A 443 1.70 -22.72 36.79
C GLN A 443 1.57 -21.44 37.62
N LEU A 444 1.78 -20.27 37.00
CA LEU A 444 1.64 -18.98 37.67
C LEU A 444 0.19 -18.73 38.09
N LEU A 445 -0.77 -19.06 37.23
CA LEU A 445 -2.20 -18.96 37.53
C LEU A 445 -2.60 -19.86 38.72
N SER A 446 -2.09 -21.08 38.79
CA SER A 446 -2.31 -21.97 39.93
C SER A 446 -1.74 -21.38 41.23
N ARG A 447 -0.54 -20.78 41.19
CA ARG A 447 0.05 -20.08 42.35
C ARG A 447 -0.78 -18.87 42.76
N TYR A 448 -1.24 -18.08 41.80
CA TYR A 448 -2.12 -16.93 42.07
C TYR A 448 -3.40 -17.37 42.79
N ASN A 449 -4.09 -18.40 42.28
CA ASN A 449 -5.31 -18.92 42.90
C ASN A 449 -5.08 -19.43 44.33
N LYS A 450 -3.93 -20.08 44.58
CA LYS A 450 -3.54 -20.50 45.95
C LYS A 450 -3.33 -19.30 46.87
N ASN A 451 -2.61 -18.29 46.40
CA ASN A 451 -2.37 -17.07 47.17
C ASN A 451 -3.66 -16.30 47.45
N GLU A 452 -4.57 -16.24 46.48
CA GLU A 452 -5.90 -15.66 46.67
C GLU A 452 -6.72 -16.41 47.73
N GLY A 453 -6.64 -17.75 47.73
CA GLY A 453 -7.24 -18.59 48.78
C GLY A 453 -6.68 -18.27 50.17
N MET A 454 -5.34 -18.24 50.30
CA MET A 454 -4.69 -17.88 51.57
C MET A 454 -5.04 -16.46 52.04
N LEU A 455 -5.18 -15.51 51.12
CA LEU A 455 -5.59 -14.15 51.45
C LEU A 455 -7.01 -14.11 52.03
N LYS A 456 -7.94 -14.87 51.44
CA LYS A 456 -9.32 -14.99 51.94
C LYS A 456 -9.37 -15.62 53.33
N GLU A 457 -8.57 -16.67 53.57
CA GLU A 457 -8.42 -17.28 54.90
C GLU A 457 -7.87 -16.29 55.93
N LEU A 458 -6.84 -15.52 55.56
CA LEU A 458 -6.25 -14.52 56.44
C LEU A 458 -7.22 -13.38 56.76
N GLN A 459 -8.02 -12.94 55.77
CA GLN A 459 -9.09 -11.97 55.98
C GLN A 459 -10.15 -12.50 56.96
N ALA A 460 -10.57 -13.76 56.82
CA ALA A 460 -11.50 -14.39 57.75
C ALA A 460 -10.92 -14.46 59.18
N ALA A 461 -9.65 -14.81 59.32
CA ALA A 461 -8.95 -14.82 60.61
C ALA A 461 -8.87 -13.42 61.23
N HIS A 462 -8.57 -12.40 60.44
CA HIS A 462 -8.56 -11.00 60.90
C HIS A 462 -9.93 -10.56 61.41
N ILE A 463 -11.02 -10.87 60.67
CA ILE A 463 -12.39 -10.57 61.10
C ILE A 463 -12.69 -11.24 62.44
N SER A 464 -12.35 -12.53 62.59
CA SER A 464 -12.56 -13.28 63.83
C SER A 464 -11.78 -12.70 65.00
N LEU A 465 -10.49 -12.38 64.81
CA LEU A 465 -9.65 -11.74 65.83
C LEU A 465 -10.18 -10.35 66.22
N THR A 466 -10.66 -9.57 65.26
CA THR A 466 -11.27 -8.26 65.51
C THR A 466 -12.52 -8.40 66.39
N GLN A 467 -13.39 -9.35 66.08
CA GLN A 467 -14.57 -9.66 66.91
C GLN A 467 -14.17 -10.09 68.33
N GLN A 468 -13.12 -10.91 68.48
CA GLN A 468 -12.61 -11.32 69.78
C GLN A 468 -12.04 -10.12 70.56
N ALA A 469 -11.28 -9.24 69.91
CA ALA A 469 -10.73 -8.04 70.53
C ALA A 469 -11.83 -7.06 70.98
N GLU A 470 -12.89 -6.88 70.18
CA GLU A 470 -14.07 -6.11 70.58
C GLU A 470 -14.81 -6.73 71.76
N GLY A 471 -14.93 -8.06 71.80
CA GLY A 471 -15.50 -8.78 72.94
C GLY A 471 -14.69 -8.54 74.22
N LEU A 472 -13.36 -8.68 74.16
CA LEU A 472 -12.46 -8.39 75.29
C LEU A 472 -12.55 -6.93 75.73
N ARG A 473 -12.63 -5.98 74.78
CA ARG A 473 -12.79 -4.56 75.10
C ARG A 473 -14.07 -4.30 75.89
N LYS A 474 -15.20 -4.86 75.44
CA LYS A 474 -16.50 -4.75 76.15
C LYS A 474 -16.43 -5.37 77.55
N SER A 475 -15.82 -6.55 77.71
CA SER A 475 -15.62 -7.15 79.03
C SER A 475 -14.74 -6.29 79.93
N ASN A 476 -13.66 -5.72 79.40
CA ASN A 476 -12.77 -4.85 80.15
C ASN A 476 -13.46 -3.53 80.58
N GLU A 477 -14.26 -2.92 79.69
CA GLU A 477 -15.12 -1.79 80.03
C GLU A 477 -16.13 -2.16 81.13
N GLY A 478 -16.73 -3.35 81.06
CA GLY A 478 -17.62 -3.86 82.11
C GLY A 478 -16.92 -4.06 83.47
N PHE A 479 -15.71 -4.64 83.48
CA PHE A 479 -14.91 -4.79 84.69
C PHE A 479 -14.47 -3.44 85.27
N LYS A 480 -14.13 -2.46 84.44
CA LYS A 480 -13.83 -1.09 84.91
C LYS A 480 -15.03 -0.45 85.59
N LEU A 481 -16.23 -0.53 84.99
CA LEU A 481 -17.45 -0.03 85.62
C LEU A 481 -17.74 -0.73 86.95
N GLN A 482 -17.52 -2.04 87.04
CA GLN A 482 -17.66 -2.79 88.29
C GLN A 482 -16.63 -2.35 89.33
N GLN A 483 -15.38 -2.14 88.93
CA GLN A 483 -14.32 -1.64 89.80
C GLN A 483 -14.63 -0.24 90.33
N GLU A 484 -15.07 0.68 89.46
CA GLU A 484 -15.50 2.03 89.83
C GLU A 484 -16.65 1.99 90.84
N ARG A 485 -17.66 1.16 90.60
CA ARG A 485 -18.78 0.97 91.54
C ARG A 485 -18.31 0.48 92.91
N LEU A 486 -17.50 -0.58 92.94
CA LEU A 486 -16.97 -1.12 94.19
C LEU A 486 -16.08 -0.10 94.92
N SER A 487 -15.29 0.69 94.18
CA SER A 487 -14.48 1.75 94.78
C SER A 487 -15.34 2.86 95.39
N ALA A 488 -16.44 3.25 94.75
CA ALA A 488 -17.38 4.22 95.30
C ALA A 488 -18.10 3.70 96.55
N GLU A 489 -18.52 2.44 96.54
CA GLU A 489 -19.08 1.76 97.72
C GLU A 489 -18.05 1.71 98.87
N LEU A 490 -16.78 1.46 98.56
CA LEU A 490 -15.68 1.45 99.54
C LEU A 490 -15.46 2.84 100.15
N VAL A 491 -15.38 3.90 99.33
CA VAL A 491 -15.27 5.28 99.81
C VAL A 491 -16.46 5.67 100.69
N GLN A 492 -17.68 5.27 100.34
CA GLN A 492 -18.85 5.49 101.19
C GLN A 492 -18.73 4.78 102.54
N LYS A 493 -18.22 3.54 102.54
CA LYS A 493 -17.98 2.79 103.78
C LYS A 493 -16.88 3.43 104.62
N GLU A 494 -15.79 3.90 104.01
CA GLU A 494 -14.72 4.64 104.71
C GLU A 494 -15.23 5.94 105.33
N GLN A 495 -16.03 6.72 104.60
CA GLN A 495 -16.69 7.92 105.13
C GLN A 495 -17.60 7.57 106.31
N HIS A 496 -18.37 6.50 106.20
CA HIS A 496 -19.23 6.05 107.29
C HIS A 496 -18.40 5.64 108.53
N ILE A 497 -17.29 4.93 108.35
CA ILE A 497 -16.35 4.60 109.43
C ILE A 497 -15.82 5.88 110.07
N ALA A 498 -15.34 6.85 109.29
CA ALA A 498 -14.82 8.12 109.81
C ALA A 498 -15.88 8.89 110.64
N THR A 499 -17.13 8.96 110.17
CA THR A 499 -18.22 9.59 110.94
C THR A 499 -18.52 8.85 112.26
N LEU A 500 -18.45 7.51 112.25
CA LEU A 500 -18.59 6.71 113.45
C LEU A 500 -17.41 6.92 114.41
N GLU A 501 -16.18 7.01 113.90
CA GLU A 501 -14.99 7.31 114.70
C GLU A 501 -15.07 8.69 115.36
N GLU A 502 -15.50 9.72 114.62
CA GLU A 502 -15.74 11.06 115.16
C GLU A 502 -16.80 11.03 116.27
N THR A 503 -17.93 10.35 116.02
CA THR A 503 -18.98 10.17 117.03
C THR A 503 -18.45 9.45 118.26
N VAL A 504 -17.68 8.38 118.10
CA VAL A 504 -17.05 7.65 119.21
C VAL A 504 -16.10 8.56 119.98
N GLN A 505 -15.31 9.39 119.28
CA GLN A 505 -14.36 10.31 119.91
C GLN A 505 -15.09 11.43 120.68
N GLU A 506 -16.16 11.98 120.15
CA GLU A 506 -17.03 12.95 120.83
C GLU A 506 -17.66 12.33 122.10
N LYS A 507 -18.18 11.09 122.01
CA LYS A 507 -18.70 10.37 123.17
C LYS A 507 -17.61 10.11 124.20
N ARG A 508 -16.39 9.75 123.79
CA ARG A 508 -15.24 9.61 124.70
C ARG A 508 -14.88 10.92 125.40
N ALA A 509 -14.86 12.05 124.67
CA ALA A 509 -14.61 13.37 125.26
C ALA A 509 -15.71 13.76 126.26
N THR A 510 -16.97 13.47 125.94
CA THR A 510 -18.11 13.66 126.84
C THR A 510 -17.96 12.82 128.11
N ILE A 511 -17.62 11.53 127.97
CA ILE A 511 -17.36 10.64 129.11
C ILE A 511 -16.22 11.18 129.96
N ALA A 512 -15.11 11.62 129.36
CA ALA A 512 -13.98 12.21 130.09
C ALA A 512 -14.37 13.50 130.83
N GLY A 513 -15.19 14.36 130.21
CA GLY A 513 -15.74 15.55 130.84
C GLY A 513 -16.64 15.22 132.04
N LEU A 514 -17.57 14.26 131.88
CA LEU A 514 -18.41 13.77 132.95
C LEU A 514 -17.60 13.13 134.09
N GLN A 515 -16.53 12.37 133.77
CA GLN A 515 -15.62 11.82 134.77
C GLN A 515 -14.88 12.91 135.56
N ALA A 516 -14.45 13.99 134.90
CA ALA A 516 -13.81 15.12 135.57
C ALA A 516 -14.78 15.89 136.48
N GLU A 517 -16.02 16.07 136.04
CA GLU A 517 -17.06 16.70 136.86
C GLU A 517 -17.43 15.83 138.07
N MET A 518 -17.51 14.52 137.88
CA MET A 518 -17.72 13.57 138.96
C MET A 518 -16.56 13.64 139.99
N ARG A 519 -15.31 13.76 139.54
CA ARG A 519 -14.16 14.00 140.45
C ARG A 519 -14.25 15.33 141.19
N ARG A 520 -14.66 16.43 140.54
CA ARG A 520 -14.88 17.71 141.24
C ARG A 520 -15.96 17.58 142.31
N GLN A 521 -17.04 16.85 142.02
CA GLN A 521 -18.08 16.60 143.01
C GLN A 521 -17.57 15.73 144.16
N GLU A 522 -16.71 14.73 143.88
CA GLU A 522 -16.02 13.94 144.92
C GLU A 522 -15.08 14.82 145.76
N GLU A 523 -14.30 15.71 145.14
CA GLU A 523 -13.42 16.66 145.82
C GLU A 523 -14.22 17.66 146.67
N GLN A 524 -15.30 18.23 146.13
CA GLN A 524 -16.22 19.10 146.89
C GLN A 524 -16.91 18.34 148.03
N ALA A 525 -17.29 17.09 147.82
CA ALA A 525 -17.84 16.25 148.89
C ALA A 525 -16.79 15.99 149.98
N SER A 526 -15.52 15.75 149.61
CA SER A 526 -14.39 15.61 150.53
C SER A 526 -14.11 16.90 151.31
N GLU A 527 -14.09 18.06 150.65
CA GLU A 527 -13.94 19.37 151.30
C GLU A 527 -15.12 19.65 152.25
N MET A 528 -16.34 19.33 151.83
CA MET A 528 -17.53 19.44 152.67
C MET A 528 -17.43 18.50 153.88
N GLU A 529 -16.92 17.29 153.70
CA GLU A 529 -16.68 16.32 154.76
C GLU A 529 -15.58 16.78 155.74
N GLU A 530 -14.50 17.38 155.24
CA GLU A 530 -13.49 18.05 156.07
C GLU A 530 -14.07 19.23 156.86
N SER A 531 -14.89 20.07 156.21
CA SER A 531 -15.56 21.19 156.88
C SER A 531 -16.52 20.70 157.99
N MET A 532 -17.25 19.61 157.74
CA MET A 532 -18.08 18.95 158.74
C MET A 532 -17.24 18.40 159.90
N ASN A 533 -16.06 17.83 159.62
CA ASN A 533 -15.15 17.35 160.65
C ASN A 533 -14.55 18.48 161.51
N ILE A 534 -14.24 19.64 160.91
CA ILE A 534 -13.80 20.84 161.63
C ILE A 534 -14.94 21.35 162.53
N LEU A 535 -16.17 21.45 162.02
CA LEU A 535 -17.34 21.83 162.80
C LEU A 535 -17.62 20.86 163.96
N ARG A 536 -17.44 19.55 163.74
CA ARG A 536 -17.50 18.54 164.82
C ARG A 536 -16.41 18.74 165.87
N LYS A 537 -15.18 19.12 165.47
CA LYS A 537 -14.09 19.43 166.43
C LYS A 537 -14.36 20.71 167.22
N GLU A 538 -14.89 21.76 166.60
CA GLU A 538 -15.30 22.99 167.28
C GLU A 538 -16.46 22.75 168.25
N LEU A 539 -17.44 21.93 167.87
CA LEU A 539 -18.53 21.51 168.75
C LEU A 539 -17.97 20.81 170.00
N ASN A 540 -17.07 19.84 169.84
CA ASN A 540 -16.42 19.16 170.97
C ASN A 540 -15.63 20.11 171.88
N LYS A 541 -14.97 21.15 171.34
CA LYS A 541 -14.29 22.18 172.16
C LYS A 541 -15.29 23.00 172.99
N THR A 542 -16.42 23.39 172.40
CA THR A 542 -17.47 24.15 173.13
C THR A 542 -18.14 23.31 174.22
N GLU A 543 -18.22 21.99 174.02
CA GLU A 543 -18.77 21.06 175.00
C GLU A 543 -17.80 20.79 176.17
N GLN A 544 -16.49 20.77 175.91
CA GLN A 544 -15.46 20.62 176.93
C GLN A 544 -15.33 21.86 177.82
N ALA A 545 -15.44 23.07 177.23
CA ALA A 545 -15.47 24.34 177.97
C ALA A 545 -16.67 24.44 178.94
N ARG A 546 -17.78 23.77 178.62
CA ARG A 546 -18.97 23.70 179.49
C ARG A 546 -18.77 22.78 180.70
N LYS A 547 -17.94 21.73 180.59
CA LYS A 547 -17.66 20.79 181.69
C LYS A 547 -16.70 21.37 182.73
N GLU A 548 -15.76 22.24 182.34
CA GLU A 548 -14.78 22.85 183.26
C GLU A 548 -15.36 23.98 184.13
N ALA A 549 -16.37 24.69 183.65
CA ALA A 549 -17.09 25.70 184.45
C ALA A 549 -17.95 25.08 185.58
N SER A 550 -18.28 23.79 185.48
CA SER A 550 -19.17 23.09 186.42
C SER A 550 -18.50 22.58 187.71
N ILE A 551 -17.17 22.71 187.85
CA ILE A 551 -16.38 22.10 188.96
C ILE A 551 -15.91 23.14 190.02
N LYS A 552 -16.15 24.44 189.82
CA LYS A 552 -15.53 25.51 190.66
C LYS A 552 -16.40 26.19 191.73
N VAL A 553 -17.63 25.71 192.03
CA VAL A 553 -18.56 26.37 193.00
C VAL A 553 -19.12 25.40 194.08
N GLY A 554 -18.55 24.20 194.23
CA GLY A 554 -19.16 23.10 195.01
C GLY A 554 -18.63 22.80 196.42
N GLY A 555 -17.80 23.62 197.08
CA GLY A 555 -17.27 23.20 198.40
C GLY A 555 -16.71 24.30 199.30
N PHE A 556 -17.55 24.87 200.18
CA PHE A 556 -17.30 24.87 201.63
C PHE A 556 -18.51 25.44 202.40
N LEU A 557 -19.10 24.60 203.26
CA LEU A 557 -19.99 24.93 204.36
C LEU A 557 -19.31 24.38 205.61
N THR A 558 -19.12 25.23 206.64
CA THR A 558 -19.25 25.01 208.11
C THR A 558 -18.19 25.79 208.89
N GLN A 559 -18.56 26.81 209.67
CA GLN A 559 -18.93 26.73 211.10
C GLN A 559 -18.96 28.13 211.78
N THR A 560 -19.95 28.34 212.65
CA THR A 560 -20.10 29.34 213.75
C THR A 560 -20.97 30.62 213.57
N ASN A 561 -22.10 30.58 214.30
CA ASN A 561 -22.68 31.57 215.21
C ASN A 561 -23.14 33.00 214.81
N SER A 562 -24.47 33.16 214.95
CA SER A 562 -25.19 34.16 215.77
C SER A 562 -25.94 35.35 215.11
N LEU A 563 -27.24 35.41 215.46
CA LEU A 563 -28.16 36.56 215.61
C LEU A 563 -28.99 37.17 214.44
N ILE A 564 -30.32 36.89 214.48
CA ILE A 564 -31.49 37.83 214.52
C ILE A 564 -31.82 38.68 213.26
N ARG A 565 -32.89 38.37 212.48
CA ARG A 565 -34.34 38.81 212.54
C ARG A 565 -34.61 40.27 212.08
N PRO A 566 -35.83 40.67 211.59
CA PRO A 566 -36.96 39.91 211.01
C PRO A 566 -37.70 40.63 209.80
N LYS A 567 -38.80 40.02 209.30
CA LYS A 567 -39.96 40.62 208.54
C LYS A 567 -39.71 41.04 207.08
N ASN A 568 -40.65 41.01 206.13
CA ASN A 568 -42.10 40.75 206.05
C ASN A 568 -42.39 40.49 204.54
N ILE A 569 -43.10 39.44 204.14
CA ILE A 569 -44.55 39.49 203.87
C ILE A 569 -45.00 40.83 203.27
N LEU A 570 -45.03 40.90 201.94
CA LEU A 570 -45.97 41.73 201.18
C LEU A 570 -46.27 40.95 199.88
N VAL A 571 -47.43 40.28 199.82
CA VAL A 571 -48.61 40.82 199.13
C VAL A 571 -48.58 40.35 197.66
N ARG A 572 -49.40 39.40 197.20
CA ARG A 572 -50.86 39.26 197.44
C ARG A 572 -51.55 40.62 197.41
N ILE A 573 -51.36 41.37 196.32
CA ILE A 573 -52.26 42.36 195.69
C ILE A 573 -51.53 42.79 194.40
N LEU A 574 -52.27 42.82 193.30
CA LEU A 574 -51.88 43.05 191.90
C LEU A 574 -51.62 41.74 191.10
N LEU A 575 -52.60 40.91 190.72
CA LEU A 575 -54.02 41.14 190.46
C LEU A 575 -54.29 42.28 189.48
N LYS A 576 -54.57 41.89 188.22
CA LYS A 576 -55.23 42.68 187.17
C LYS A 576 -54.45 43.87 186.61
N LEU A 577 -54.71 44.11 185.33
CA LEU A 577 -54.10 45.10 184.42
C LEU A 577 -52.77 44.58 183.87
N THR A 578 -52.58 44.37 182.58
CA THR A 578 -53.17 45.03 181.40
C THR A 578 -52.66 44.20 180.21
N PHE A 579 -53.48 43.49 179.44
CA PHE A 579 -54.39 44.05 178.43
C PHE A 579 -53.64 44.89 177.40
N LEU A 580 -53.69 44.42 176.16
CA LEU A 580 -53.39 45.11 174.90
C LEU A 580 -51.99 45.71 174.72
N THR A 581 -51.30 45.23 173.68
CA THR A 581 -50.79 46.06 172.57
C THR A 581 -50.19 45.09 171.52
N THR A 582 -50.88 44.82 170.41
CA THR A 582 -50.78 45.52 169.10
C THR A 582 -49.97 44.63 168.13
N ILE A 583 -50.62 43.88 167.22
CA ILE A 583 -50.99 44.29 165.85
C ILE A 583 -49.77 44.55 164.96
N LEU A 584 -49.69 43.79 163.86
CA LEU A 584 -48.96 44.04 162.59
C LEU A 584 -47.45 44.34 162.64
N GLY A 585 -46.71 43.47 161.96
CA GLY A 585 -45.36 43.70 161.43
C GLY A 585 -45.10 42.67 160.33
#